data_AF-A0A9D9LEQ7-F1
#
_entry.id   AF-A0A9D9LEQ7-F1
#
_cell.length_a   1.000
_cell.length_b   1.000
_cell.length_c   1.000
_cell.angle_alpha   90.00
_cell.angle_beta   90.00
_cell.angle_gamma   90.00
#
_symmetry.space_group_name_H-M   'P 1'
#
loop_
_entity.id
_entity.type
_entity.pdbx_description
1 polymer ?
#
loop_
_entity_poly.entity_id
_entity_poly.type
_entity_poly.pdbx_seq_one_letter_code
_entity_poly.pdbx_strand_id
1 'polypeptide(L)'
;MRLPAMYRIRQKVDPPVVKDIVSAVRTEIRKLNLAARLKPGARVAVTGGSRGVANIATILRTTCDCLKELGAQPFIVPAMGSHGGATAEGQLKVLARYGVTP
;
A
#
# COMPACT_ATOMS: atom_id res chain seq x y z
N MET A 1 -22.97 21.30 -26.84
CA MET A 1 -21.57 21.52 -26.44
C MET A 1 -20.67 20.92 -27.53
N ARG A 2 -19.78 21.71 -28.16
CA ARG A 2 -18.86 21.21 -29.19
C ARG A 2 -17.54 20.84 -28.50
N LEU A 3 -17.18 19.56 -28.53
CA LEU A 3 -15.91 19.10 -27.99
C LEU A 3 -14.74 19.55 -28.89
N PRO A 4 -13.53 19.75 -28.35
CA PRO A 4 -12.35 20.06 -29.15
C PRO A 4 -11.99 18.89 -30.07
N ALA A 5 -11.10 19.12 -31.04
CA ALA A 5 -10.53 18.05 -31.84
C ALA A 5 -9.77 17.07 -30.93
N MET A 6 -10.21 15.81 -30.90
CA MET A 6 -9.61 14.76 -30.08
C MET A 6 -8.83 13.79 -30.97
N TYR A 7 -7.66 13.37 -30.51
CA TYR A 7 -6.86 12.32 -31.17
C TYR A 7 -6.84 11.06 -30.32
N ARG A 8 -6.92 9.89 -30.97
CA ARG A 8 -6.82 8.60 -30.30
C ARG A 8 -5.36 8.20 -30.14
N ILE A 9 -4.92 8.04 -28.90
CA ILE A 9 -3.60 7.49 -28.57
C ILE A 9 -3.77 6.06 -28.05
N ARG A 10 -2.90 5.15 -28.47
CA ARG A 10 -2.77 3.80 -27.88
C ARG A 10 -1.41 3.70 -27.21
N GLN A 11 -1.42 3.56 -25.89
CA GLN A 11 -0.22 3.23 -25.12
C GLN A 11 -0.11 1.71 -24.98
N LYS A 12 1.06 1.16 -25.29
CA LYS A 12 1.46 -0.21 -24.92
C LYS A 12 2.56 -0.10 -23.88
N VAL A 13 2.36 -0.72 -22.72
CA VAL A 13 3.36 -0.79 -21.66
C VAL A 13 3.63 -2.26 -21.42
N ASP A 14 4.90 -2.64 -21.35
CA ASP A 14 5.32 -3.98 -20.91
C ASP A 14 5.93 -3.85 -19.50
N PRO A 15 5.09 -3.89 -18.44
CA PRO A 15 5.57 -3.67 -17.10
C PRO A 15 6.27 -4.93 -16.57
N PRO A 16 7.31 -4.77 -15.72
CA PRO A 16 7.86 -5.90 -14.99
C PRO A 16 6.76 -6.57 -14.15
N VAL A 17 6.67 -7.90 -14.25
CA VAL A 17 5.66 -8.69 -13.54
C VAL A 17 6.27 -9.33 -12.31
N VAL A 18 5.68 -9.06 -11.14
CA VAL A 18 5.99 -9.75 -9.89
C VAL A 18 5.11 -10.98 -9.77
N LYS A 19 5.70 -12.17 -9.89
CA LYS A 19 4.97 -13.46 -9.81
C LYS A 19 4.58 -13.82 -8.38
N ASP A 20 5.48 -13.61 -7.43
CA ASP A 20 5.26 -13.86 -6.01
C ASP A 20 5.41 -12.54 -5.24
N ILE A 21 4.27 -11.96 -4.91
CA ILE A 21 4.17 -10.66 -4.23
C ILE A 21 4.67 -10.76 -2.79
N VAL A 22 4.37 -11.87 -2.10
CA VAL A 22 4.74 -12.06 -0.70
C VAL A 22 6.26 -12.14 -0.58
N SER A 23 6.89 -12.99 -1.41
CA SER A 23 8.35 -13.13 -1.43
C SER A 23 9.05 -11.84 -1.84
N ALA A 24 8.52 -11.12 -2.82
CA ALA A 24 9.06 -9.83 -3.26
C ALA A 24 9.01 -8.78 -2.13
N VAL A 25 7.87 -8.62 -1.45
CA VAL A 25 7.75 -7.69 -0.32
C VAL A 25 8.71 -8.04 0.80
N ARG A 26 8.80 -9.32 1.20
CA ARG A 26 9.75 -9.79 2.21
C ARG A 26 11.20 -9.47 1.82
N THR A 27 11.55 -9.66 0.55
CA THR A 27 12.88 -9.36 0.02
C THR A 27 13.19 -7.86 0.11
N GLU A 28 12.27 -6.99 -0.31
CA GLU A 28 12.48 -5.54 -0.23
C GLU A 28 12.55 -5.04 1.22
N ILE A 29 11.71 -5.56 2.13
CA ILE A 29 11.77 -5.19 3.55
C ILE A 29 13.11 -5.59 4.20
N ARG A 30 13.65 -6.77 3.86
CA ARG A 30 14.96 -7.22 4.40
C ARG A 30 16.10 -6.27 4.00
N LYS A 31 16.08 -5.71 2.79
CA LYS A 31 17.10 -4.75 2.32
C LYS A 31 17.17 -3.48 3.17
N LEU A 32 16.08 -3.12 3.86
CA LEU A 32 16.03 -1.94 4.72
C LEU A 32 16.80 -2.11 6.04
N ASN A 33 17.24 -3.34 6.36
CA ASN A 33 17.96 -3.68 7.59
C ASN A 33 17.27 -3.14 8.86
N LEU A 34 15.95 -3.33 8.94
CA LEU A 34 15.12 -2.75 10.01
C LEU A 34 15.45 -3.30 11.39
N ALA A 35 15.98 -4.52 11.48
CA ALA A 35 16.39 -5.14 12.75
C ALA A 35 17.44 -4.29 13.50
N ALA A 36 18.31 -3.58 12.78
CA ALA A 36 19.31 -2.69 13.39
C ALA A 36 18.73 -1.34 13.84
N ARG A 37 17.48 -1.01 13.45
CA ARG A 37 16.89 0.32 13.61
C ARG A 37 15.63 0.33 14.49
N LEU A 38 14.90 -0.78 14.52
CA LEU A 38 13.68 -0.91 15.31
C LEU A 38 14.01 -1.45 16.70
N LYS A 39 13.43 -0.82 17.72
CA LYS A 39 13.43 -1.36 19.08
C LYS A 39 12.26 -2.35 19.22
N PRO A 40 12.42 -3.45 19.97
CA PRO A 40 11.29 -4.29 20.34
C PRO A 40 10.16 -3.46 20.97
N GLY A 41 8.92 -3.74 20.59
CA GLY A 41 7.73 -3.00 21.02
C GLY A 41 7.50 -1.67 20.30
N ALA A 42 8.34 -1.28 19.33
CA ALA A 42 8.13 -0.05 18.57
C ALA A 42 6.77 -0.06 17.85
N ARG A 43 5.99 1.01 18.02
CA ARG A 43 4.74 1.23 17.27
C ARG A 43 5.07 1.83 15.92
N VAL A 44 4.71 1.13 14.83
CA VAL A 44 5.10 1.51 13.47
C VAL A 44 3.86 1.81 12.62
N ALA A 45 3.74 3.04 12.15
CA ALA A 45 2.70 3.42 11.21
C ALA A 45 3.05 2.92 9.79
N VAL A 46 2.15 2.17 9.18
CA VAL A 46 2.24 1.72 7.78
C VAL A 46 1.18 2.47 6.98
N THR A 47 1.57 3.19 5.93
CA THR A 47 0.65 4.03 5.19
C THR A 47 -0.16 3.22 4.16
N GLY A 48 -1.49 3.34 4.22
CA GLY A 48 -2.42 2.82 3.22
C GLY A 48 -2.85 3.91 2.26
N GLY A 49 -2.49 3.81 0.99
CA GLY A 49 -2.84 4.79 -0.05
C GLY A 49 -4.10 4.43 -0.84
N SER A 50 -4.60 5.38 -1.64
CA SER A 50 -5.76 5.23 -2.54
C SER A 50 -5.41 5.14 -4.02
N ARG A 51 -4.13 5.26 -4.36
CA ARG A 51 -3.67 5.10 -5.75
C ARG A 51 -3.63 3.62 -6.09
N GLY A 52 -4.10 3.26 -7.28
CA GLY A 52 -4.30 1.87 -7.71
C GLY A 52 -3.04 1.02 -7.72
N VAL A 53 -2.66 0.50 -6.56
CA VAL A 53 -1.61 -0.51 -6.39
C VAL A 53 -2.27 -1.88 -6.47
N ALA A 54 -1.89 -2.67 -7.47
CA ALA A 54 -2.37 -4.05 -7.58
C ALA A 54 -1.98 -4.84 -6.32
N ASN A 55 -2.94 -5.59 -5.77
CA ASN A 55 -2.74 -6.45 -4.59
C ASN A 55 -2.30 -5.71 -3.32
N ILE A 56 -2.72 -4.44 -3.16
CA ILE A 56 -2.35 -3.60 -2.01
C ILE A 56 -2.61 -4.25 -0.65
N ALA A 57 -3.71 -5.00 -0.48
CA ALA A 57 -3.99 -5.72 0.76
C ALA A 57 -2.92 -6.77 1.10
N THR A 58 -2.49 -7.56 0.12
CA THR A 58 -1.42 -8.57 0.29
C THR A 58 -0.09 -7.91 0.64
N ILE A 59 0.22 -6.79 -0.03
CA ILE A 59 1.45 -6.03 0.20
C ILE A 59 1.47 -5.47 1.63
N LEU A 60 0.39 -4.79 2.06
CA LEU A 60 0.28 -4.22 3.39
C LEU A 60 0.29 -5.30 4.47
N ARG A 61 -0.45 -6.40 4.30
CA ARG A 61 -0.44 -7.53 5.22
C ARG A 61 0.97 -8.09 5.41
N THR A 62 1.65 -8.41 4.30
CA THR A 62 3.02 -8.96 4.34
C THR A 62 4.00 -7.98 4.99
N THR A 63 3.82 -6.67 4.76
CA THR A 63 4.64 -5.63 5.40
C THR A 63 4.45 -5.62 6.91
N CYS A 64 3.18 -5.65 7.37
CA CYS A 64 2.86 -5.75 8.79
C CYS A 64 3.39 -7.04 9.42
N ASP A 65 3.32 -8.17 8.73
CA ASP A 65 3.85 -9.44 9.22
C ASP A 65 5.36 -9.39 9.40
N CYS A 66 6.11 -8.82 8.43
CA CYS A 66 7.55 -8.61 8.58
C CYS A 66 7.90 -7.72 9.78
N LEU A 67 7.11 -6.66 10.04
CA LEU A 67 7.33 -5.78 11.18
C LEU A 67 7.04 -6.49 12.51
N LYS A 68 5.98 -7.31 12.57
CA LYS A 68 5.65 -8.13 13.74
C LYS A 68 6.73 -9.17 14.04
N GLU A 69 7.28 -9.81 13.01
CA GLU A 69 8.42 -10.75 13.14
C GLU A 69 9.66 -10.07 13.75
N LEU A 70 9.82 -8.76 13.56
CA LEU A 70 10.87 -7.94 14.19
C LEU A 70 10.50 -7.44 15.60
N GLY A 71 9.37 -7.88 16.16
CA GLY A 71 8.90 -7.48 17.48
C GLY A 71 8.23 -6.10 17.53
N ALA A 72 7.89 -5.50 16.38
CA ALA A 72 7.19 -4.23 16.31
C ALA A 72 5.65 -4.40 16.40
N GLN A 73 4.95 -3.31 16.65
CA GLN A 73 3.49 -3.21 16.69
C GLN A 73 2.99 -2.33 15.53
N PRO A 74 2.83 -2.90 14.32
CA PRO A 74 2.41 -2.12 13.16
C PRO A 74 0.92 -1.78 13.21
N PHE A 75 0.56 -0.61 12.69
CA PHE A 75 -0.83 -0.19 12.47
C PHE A 75 -0.96 0.58 11.16
N ILE A 76 -2.09 0.45 10.48
CA ILE A 76 -2.31 1.08 9.18
C ILE A 76 -2.87 2.49 9.37
N VAL A 77 -2.29 3.47 8.68
CA VAL A 77 -2.76 4.86 8.64
C VAL A 77 -3.17 5.20 7.21
N PRO A 78 -4.42 5.65 6.96
CA PRO A 78 -4.81 6.19 5.67
C PRO A 78 -3.93 7.39 5.26
N ALA A 79 -3.29 7.33 4.10
CA ALA A 79 -2.41 8.38 3.58
C ALA A 79 -2.86 8.82 2.17
N MET A 80 -4.07 9.37 2.09
CA MET A 80 -4.80 9.54 0.82
C MET A 80 -5.45 10.91 0.61
N GLY A 81 -5.22 11.87 1.52
CA GLY A 81 -5.68 13.26 1.37
C GLY A 81 -7.20 13.37 1.23
N SER A 82 -7.68 14.04 0.18
CA SER A 82 -9.10 14.27 -0.09
C SER A 82 -9.89 13.01 -0.49
N HIS A 83 -9.23 11.89 -0.78
CA HIS A 83 -9.93 10.63 -1.06
C HIS A 83 -10.74 10.17 0.15
N GLY A 84 -11.92 9.59 -0.12
CA GLY A 84 -12.87 9.30 0.95
C GLY A 84 -13.49 10.56 1.57
N GLY A 85 -13.46 11.69 0.87
CA GLY A 85 -14.03 12.95 1.37
C GLY A 85 -13.25 13.58 2.52
N ALA A 86 -11.97 13.24 2.70
CA ALA A 86 -11.13 13.67 3.81
C ALA A 86 -11.68 13.34 5.21
N THR A 87 -12.58 12.36 5.33
CA THR A 87 -13.11 11.89 6.62
C THR A 87 -12.52 10.53 6.99
N ALA A 88 -12.38 10.27 8.29
CA ALA A 88 -11.90 8.97 8.78
C ALA A 88 -12.77 7.81 8.28
N GLU A 89 -14.09 7.94 8.37
CA GLU A 89 -15.04 6.92 7.91
C GLU A 89 -14.93 6.69 6.39
N GLY A 90 -14.84 7.76 5.60
CA GLY A 90 -14.73 7.65 4.16
C GLY A 90 -13.41 7.02 3.73
N GLN A 91 -12.30 7.37 4.37
CA GLN A 91 -11.00 6.74 4.11
C GLN A 91 -10.97 5.26 4.50
N LEU A 92 -11.61 4.88 5.61
CA LEU A 92 -11.80 3.47 5.99
C LEU A 92 -12.62 2.71 4.94
N LYS A 93 -13.69 3.29 4.41
CA LYS A 93 -14.47 2.69 3.30
C LYS A 93 -13.65 2.50 2.04
N VAL A 94 -12.74 3.42 1.72
CA VAL A 94 -11.82 3.27 0.59
C VAL A 94 -10.88 2.07 0.82
N LEU A 95 -10.25 1.98 1.99
CA LEU A 95 -9.37 0.86 2.33
C LEU A 95 -10.10 -0.50 2.34
N ALA A 96 -11.32 -0.54 2.89
CA ALA A 96 -12.13 -1.75 2.93
C ALA A 96 -12.43 -2.28 1.53
N ARG A 97 -12.68 -1.40 0.54
CA ARG A 97 -12.88 -1.79 -0.86
C ARG A 97 -11.63 -2.41 -1.49
N TYR A 98 -10.44 -2.14 -0.94
CA TYR A 98 -9.20 -2.77 -1.35
C TYR A 98 -8.88 -4.06 -0.58
N GLY A 99 -9.76 -4.50 0.32
CA GLY A 99 -9.54 -5.65 1.20
C GLY A 99 -8.67 -5.35 2.42
N VAL A 100 -8.49 -4.06 2.76
CA VAL A 100 -7.77 -3.61 3.96
C VAL A 100 -8.79 -3.23 5.02
N THR A 101 -8.98 -4.10 6.01
CA THR A 101 -9.95 -3.92 7.10
C THR A 101 -9.22 -3.74 8.44
N PRO A 102 -9.86 -3.11 9.44
CA PRO A 102 -9.37 -3.07 10.81
C PRO A 102 -9.12 -4.46 11.41
#